data_AF-A0A1A8HP95-F1
#
_entry.id   AF-A0A1A8HP95-F1
#
_cell.length_a   1.000
_cell.length_b   1.000
_cell.length_c   1.000
_cell.angle_alpha   90.00
_cell.angle_beta   90.00
_cell.angle_gamma   90.00
#
_symmetry.space_group_name_H-M   'P 1'
#
loop_
_entity.id
_entity.type
_entity.pdbx_description
1 polymer ?
#
loop_
_entity_poly.entity_id
_entity_poly.type
_entity_poly.pdbx_seq_one_letter_code
_entity_poly.pdbx_strand_id
1 'polypeptide(L)'
;LEKVRDLFKPFARSYLNICKKQGKGFFGLRDYYSLIKMIFAVAKTSQQKPTPEEIVKAVLRNFSGKDNVNAVSVFTQRLQITPNLENISTIDFVKENLQAVGQEEECRYLLVLTKNYAALKILQQTFFSERGQPEILFD
;
A
#
# COMPACT_ATOMS: atom_id res chain seq x y z
N LEU A 1 -14.60 2.72 15.60
CA LEU A 1 -13.37 3.39 16.10
C LEU A 1 -12.60 2.52 17.09
N GLU A 2 -13.25 1.90 18.07
CA GLU A 2 -12.55 1.08 19.08
C GLU A 2 -11.77 -0.11 18.49
N LYS A 3 -12.31 -0.76 17.45
CA LYS A 3 -11.74 -1.96 16.80
C LYS A 3 -10.31 -1.79 16.22
N VAL A 4 -9.86 -0.55 16.00
CA VAL A 4 -8.53 -0.23 15.41
C VAL A 4 -7.68 0.66 16.31
N ARG A 5 -8.18 1.07 17.48
CA ARG A 5 -7.53 2.05 18.36
C ARG A 5 -6.17 1.57 18.85
N ASP A 6 -6.05 0.26 19.08
CA ASP A 6 -4.81 -0.38 19.52
C ASP A 6 -3.72 -0.42 18.43
N LEU A 7 -4.07 -0.22 17.16
CA LEU A 7 -3.12 -0.16 16.04
C LEU A 7 -2.42 1.20 15.92
N PHE A 8 -3.05 2.31 16.35
CA PHE A 8 -2.54 3.66 16.09
C PHE A 8 -1.20 3.95 16.76
N LYS A 9 -1.05 3.59 18.04
CA LYS A 9 0.20 3.84 18.76
C LYS A 9 1.37 3.01 18.20
N PRO A 10 1.22 1.71 17.92
CA PRO A 10 2.21 0.93 17.17
C PRO A 10 2.54 1.55 15.80
N PHE A 11 1.53 1.89 15.00
CA PHE A 11 1.73 2.47 13.66
C PHE A 11 2.48 3.80 13.68
N ALA A 12 2.10 4.73 14.57
CA ALA A 12 2.79 6.00 14.72
C ALA A 12 4.28 5.78 15.09
N ARG A 13 4.56 4.84 15.99
CA ARG A 13 5.94 4.51 16.39
C ARG A 13 6.73 3.86 15.26
N SER A 14 6.11 3.01 14.45
CA SER A 14 6.75 2.39 13.28
C SER A 14 7.02 3.41 12.19
N TYR A 15 6.06 4.30 11.90
CA TYR A 15 6.25 5.43 10.98
C TYR A 15 7.41 6.34 11.42
N LEU A 16 7.44 6.76 12.69
CA LEU A 16 8.54 7.58 13.21
C LEU A 16 9.90 6.86 13.12
N ASN A 17 9.94 5.53 13.27
CA ASN A 17 11.16 4.74 13.09
C ASN A 17 11.64 4.79 11.63
N ILE A 18 10.72 4.62 10.68
CA ILE A 18 11.00 4.75 9.24
C ILE A 18 11.56 6.14 8.92
N CYS A 19 10.92 7.21 9.41
CA CYS A 19 11.38 8.58 9.19
C CYS A 19 12.79 8.83 9.75
N LYS A 20 13.10 8.29 10.95
CA LYS A 20 14.42 8.45 11.56
C LYS A 20 15.52 7.72 10.80
N LYS A 21 15.24 6.50 10.31
CA LYS A 21 16.24 5.66 9.65
C LYS A 21 16.60 6.10 8.24
N GLN A 22 15.73 6.86 7.57
CA GLN A 22 15.85 7.08 6.12
C GLN A 22 16.18 8.50 5.69
N GLY A 23 16.24 9.45 6.62
CA GLY A 23 16.23 10.86 6.25
C GLY A 23 14.90 11.28 5.61
N LYS A 24 14.75 12.58 5.36
CA LYS A 24 13.53 13.15 4.79
C LYS A 24 13.39 12.76 3.31
N GLY A 25 12.18 12.43 2.84
CA GLY A 25 11.83 12.59 1.42
C GLY A 25 11.03 11.45 0.75
N PHE A 26 11.18 10.19 1.15
CA PHE A 26 10.49 9.09 0.45
C PHE A 26 9.11 8.76 1.03
N PHE A 27 9.03 8.46 2.33
CA PHE A 27 7.76 8.22 3.02
C PHE A 27 7.34 9.46 3.80
N GLY A 28 6.17 10.00 3.48
CA GLY A 28 5.63 11.22 4.05
C GLY A 28 4.43 10.99 4.97
N LEU A 29 3.90 12.09 5.52
CA LEU A 29 2.67 12.04 6.32
C LEU A 29 1.49 11.54 5.50
N ARG A 30 1.47 11.81 4.20
CA ARG A 30 0.42 11.31 3.29
C ARG A 30 0.32 9.79 3.31
N ASP A 31 1.45 9.08 3.27
CA ASP A 31 1.48 7.61 3.33
C ASP A 31 0.95 7.09 4.65
N TYR A 32 1.31 7.75 5.75
CA TYR A 32 0.79 7.42 7.07
C TYR A 32 -0.72 7.63 7.18
N TYR A 33 -1.25 8.77 6.73
CA TYR A 33 -2.70 9.03 6.75
C TYR A 33 -3.46 8.08 5.83
N SER A 34 -2.92 7.74 4.66
CA SER A 34 -3.51 6.75 3.77
C SER A 34 -3.54 5.34 4.38
N LEU A 35 -2.50 4.94 5.12
CA LEU A 35 -2.50 3.70 5.91
C LEU A 35 -3.64 3.71 6.94
N ILE A 36 -3.77 4.80 7.70
CA ILE A 36 -4.84 4.94 8.70
C ILE A 36 -6.22 4.85 8.03
N LYS A 37 -6.46 5.61 6.96
CA LYS A 37 -7.73 5.58 6.20
C LYS A 37 -8.07 4.16 5.72
N MET A 38 -7.10 3.45 5.14
CA MET A 38 -7.32 2.09 4.64
C MET A 38 -7.66 1.12 5.77
N ILE A 39 -6.97 1.20 6.90
CA ILE A 39 -7.24 0.37 8.08
C ILE A 39 -8.64 0.63 8.66
N PHE A 40 -9.07 1.89 8.66
CA PHE A 40 -10.43 2.26 9.01
C PHE A 40 -11.46 1.69 8.05
N ALA A 41 -11.22 1.80 6.74
CA ALA A 41 -12.11 1.27 5.71
C ALA A 41 -12.27 -0.25 5.86
N VAL A 42 -11.18 -0.99 6.01
CA VAL A 42 -11.20 -2.45 6.26
C VAL A 42 -12.06 -2.79 7.48
N ALA A 43 -11.79 -2.15 8.62
CA ALA A 43 -12.54 -2.43 9.86
C ALA A 43 -14.02 -2.02 9.79
N LYS A 44 -14.33 -0.98 9.01
CA LYS A 44 -15.71 -0.52 8.77
C LYS A 44 -16.46 -1.50 7.89
N THR A 45 -15.84 -2.02 6.84
CA THR A 45 -16.46 -2.98 5.92
C THR A 45 -16.66 -4.34 6.57
N SER A 46 -15.65 -4.88 7.26
CA SER A 46 -15.75 -6.19 7.91
C SER A 46 -16.53 -6.18 9.22
N GLN A 47 -16.75 -5.00 9.80
CA GLN A 47 -17.22 -4.83 11.17
C GLN A 47 -16.36 -5.59 12.21
N GLN A 48 -15.10 -5.85 11.90
CA GLN A 48 -14.17 -6.57 12.77
C GLN A 48 -12.82 -5.84 12.84
N LYS A 49 -11.93 -6.31 13.72
CA LYS A 49 -10.54 -5.85 13.71
C LYS A 49 -9.85 -6.39 12.45
N PRO A 50 -9.04 -5.60 11.74
CA PRO A 50 -8.30 -6.08 10.58
C PRO A 50 -7.41 -7.28 10.96
N THR A 51 -7.44 -8.30 10.11
CA THR A 51 -6.59 -9.48 10.21
C THR A 51 -5.11 -9.12 10.00
N PRO A 52 -4.18 -9.98 10.43
CA PRO A 52 -2.75 -9.77 10.16
C PRO A 52 -2.44 -9.58 8.67
N GLU A 53 -3.12 -10.33 7.78
CA GLU A 53 -2.94 -10.23 6.34
C GLU A 53 -3.42 -8.87 5.80
N GLU A 54 -4.59 -8.40 6.23
CA GLU A 54 -5.11 -7.08 5.85
C GLU A 54 -4.20 -5.94 6.32
N ILE A 55 -3.61 -6.08 7.52
CA ILE A 55 -2.62 -5.12 8.03
C ILE A 55 -1.37 -5.11 7.14
N VAL A 56 -0.84 -6.28 6.79
CA VAL A 56 0.33 -6.39 5.91
C VAL A 56 0.05 -5.80 4.54
N LYS A 57 -1.10 -6.11 3.94
CA LYS A 57 -1.55 -5.55 2.66
C LYS A 57 -1.68 -4.03 2.72
N ALA A 58 -2.29 -3.49 3.78
CA ALA A 58 -2.41 -2.05 3.98
C ALA A 58 -1.03 -1.37 4.14
N VAL A 59 -0.10 -2.00 4.86
CA VAL A 59 1.28 -1.49 4.97
C VAL A 59 1.98 -1.52 3.62
N LEU A 60 1.90 -2.61 2.86
CA LEU A 60 2.54 -2.72 1.53
C LEU A 60 1.99 -1.69 0.55
N ARG A 61 0.68 -1.44 0.55
CA ARG A 61 0.06 -0.45 -0.35
C ARG A 61 0.45 0.99 -0.02
N ASN A 62 0.88 1.27 1.21
CA ASN A 62 1.22 2.62 1.66
C ASN A 62 2.73 2.86 1.82
N PHE A 63 3.50 1.80 2.08
CA PHE A 63 4.93 1.88 2.40
C PHE A 63 5.75 0.89 1.54
N SER A 64 5.60 0.96 0.22
CA SER A 64 6.40 0.20 -0.77
C SER A 64 7.13 1.15 -1.73
N GLY A 65 7.92 0.58 -2.66
CA GLY A 65 8.63 1.34 -3.69
C GLY A 65 10.04 1.80 -3.29
N LYS A 66 10.54 1.45 -2.10
CA LYS A 66 11.93 1.74 -1.72
C LYS A 66 12.66 0.48 -1.27
N ASP A 67 13.69 0.12 -2.03
CA ASP A 67 14.39 -1.16 -1.92
C ASP A 67 15.08 -1.38 -0.57
N ASN A 68 15.60 -0.33 0.06
CA ASN A 68 16.33 -0.44 1.32
C ASN A 68 15.44 -0.37 2.58
N VAL A 69 14.13 -0.61 2.43
CA VAL A 69 13.15 -0.44 3.50
C VAL A 69 12.22 -1.63 3.56
N ASN A 70 12.41 -2.46 4.58
CA ASN A 70 11.41 -3.46 4.92
C ASN A 70 10.33 -2.85 5.83
N ALA A 71 9.42 -2.08 5.24
CA ALA A 71 8.35 -1.41 5.98
C ALA A 71 7.43 -2.42 6.69
N VAL A 72 7.12 -3.54 6.02
CA VAL A 72 6.30 -4.62 6.61
C VAL A 72 6.91 -5.08 7.93
N SER A 73 8.18 -5.47 7.96
CA SER A 73 8.84 -5.88 9.20
C SER A 73 8.80 -4.79 10.28
N VAL A 74 8.98 -3.52 9.92
CA VAL A 74 8.96 -2.41 10.90
C VAL A 74 7.56 -2.21 11.51
N PHE A 75 6.49 -2.36 10.72
CA PHE A 75 5.12 -2.25 11.22
C PHE A 75 4.66 -3.50 11.97
N THR A 76 4.96 -4.70 11.48
CA THR A 76 4.49 -5.95 12.08
C THR A 76 5.23 -6.35 13.35
N GLN A 77 6.52 -6.01 13.48
CA GLN A 77 7.32 -6.32 14.68
C GLN A 77 6.69 -5.74 15.96
N ARG A 78 6.13 -4.53 15.89
CA ARG A 78 5.48 -3.89 17.05
C ARG A 78 4.12 -4.48 17.40
N LEU A 79 3.50 -5.15 16.44
CA LEU A 79 2.20 -5.81 16.57
C LEU A 79 2.34 -7.31 16.84
N GLN A 80 3.56 -7.84 16.90
CA GLN A 80 3.85 -9.27 17.04
C GLN A 80 3.17 -10.11 15.94
N ILE A 81 3.07 -9.53 14.74
CA ILE A 81 2.52 -10.20 13.56
C ILE A 81 3.67 -10.86 12.80
N THR A 82 3.51 -12.15 12.49
CA THR A 82 4.36 -12.84 11.52
C THR A 82 3.75 -12.64 10.13
N PRO A 83 4.34 -11.83 9.24
CA PRO A 83 3.80 -11.60 7.91
C PRO A 83 3.96 -12.86 7.06
N ASN A 84 2.88 -13.32 6.44
CA ASN A 84 2.94 -14.27 5.33
C ASN A 84 2.93 -13.48 4.02
N LEU A 85 4.06 -13.45 3.32
CA LEU A 85 4.21 -12.73 2.04
C LEU A 85 4.03 -13.64 0.82
N GLU A 86 3.94 -14.97 1.00
CA GLU A 86 3.84 -15.93 -0.11
C GLU A 86 2.58 -15.71 -0.95
N ASN A 87 1.50 -15.24 -0.32
CA ASN A 87 0.21 -14.99 -0.97
C ASN A 87 0.04 -13.54 -1.44
N ILE A 88 1.09 -12.72 -1.44
CA ILE A 88 0.98 -11.29 -1.76
C ILE A 88 1.70 -10.97 -3.07
N SER A 89 0.91 -10.71 -4.12
CA SER A 89 1.42 -10.32 -5.43
C SER A 89 1.38 -8.80 -5.63
N THR A 90 2.47 -8.23 -6.12
CA THR A 90 2.51 -6.82 -6.52
C THR A 90 1.57 -6.54 -7.70
N ILE A 91 1.38 -7.52 -8.59
CA ILE A 91 0.45 -7.42 -9.72
C ILE A 91 -0.99 -7.26 -9.23
N ASP A 92 -1.37 -7.96 -8.16
CA ASP A 92 -2.72 -7.84 -7.58
C ASP A 92 -2.95 -6.44 -7.01
N PHE A 93 -1.96 -5.86 -6.32
CA PHE A 93 -2.08 -4.48 -5.84
C PHE A 93 -2.22 -3.46 -6.99
N VAL A 94 -1.48 -3.64 -8.08
CA VAL A 94 -1.62 -2.77 -9.26
C VAL A 94 -3.03 -2.92 -9.84
N LYS A 95 -3.52 -4.15 -9.98
CA LYS A 95 -4.87 -4.44 -10.46
C LYS A 95 -5.95 -3.77 -9.62
N GLU A 96 -5.89 -3.93 -8.30
CA GLU A 96 -6.84 -3.31 -7.36
C GLU A 96 -6.84 -1.79 -7.45
N ASN A 97 -5.67 -1.14 -7.58
CA ASN A 97 -5.61 0.31 -7.75
C ASN A 97 -6.19 0.78 -9.09
N LEU A 98 -5.99 0.02 -10.17
CA LEU A 98 -6.55 0.33 -11.49
C LEU A 98 -8.07 0.11 -11.54
N GLN A 99 -8.59 -0.88 -10.81
CA GLN A 99 -10.03 -1.20 -10.77
C GLN A 99 -10.82 -0.34 -9.77
N ALA A 100 -10.16 0.29 -8.81
CA ALA A 100 -10.79 1.20 -7.85
C ALA A 100 -11.18 2.58 -8.43
N VAL A 101 -10.92 2.82 -9.73
CA VAL A 101 -11.32 4.04 -10.44
C VAL A 101 -12.85 4.15 -10.44
N GLY A 102 -13.39 5.11 -9.69
CA GLY A 102 -14.84 5.37 -9.56
C GLY A 102 -15.44 5.11 -8.17
N GLN A 103 -14.66 4.63 -7.19
CA GLN A 103 -15.10 4.63 -5.78
C GLN A 103 -14.86 6.01 -5.15
N GLU A 104 -15.83 6.52 -4.38
CA GLU A 104 -15.84 7.87 -3.78
C GLU A 104 -14.66 8.16 -2.82
N GLU A 105 -13.89 7.14 -2.45
CA GLU A 105 -12.67 7.31 -1.65
C GLU A 105 -11.46 7.56 -2.56
N GLU A 106 -11.01 8.82 -2.61
CA GLU A 106 -9.81 9.29 -3.35
C GLU A 106 -8.67 8.26 -3.37
N CYS A 107 -8.58 7.48 -4.45
CA CYS A 107 -7.43 6.62 -4.69
C CYS A 107 -6.25 7.48 -5.15
N ARG A 108 -5.09 7.27 -4.51
CA ARG A 108 -3.83 7.90 -4.95
C ARG A 108 -3.48 7.39 -6.34
N TYR A 109 -3.02 8.27 -7.22
CA TYR A 109 -2.42 7.85 -8.49
C TYR A 109 -1.25 6.89 -8.25
N LEU A 110 -1.10 5.93 -9.15
CA LEU A 110 -0.05 4.92 -9.07
C LEU A 110 1.25 5.45 -9.68
N LEU A 111 2.34 5.44 -8.90
CA LEU A 111 3.69 5.62 -9.40
C LEU A 111 4.34 4.24 -9.57
N VAL A 112 4.57 3.81 -10.80
CA VAL A 112 5.23 2.53 -11.10
C VAL A 112 6.72 2.77 -11.33
N LEU A 113 7.54 2.43 -10.34
CA LEU A 113 9.00 2.43 -10.50
C LEU A 113 9.40 1.26 -11.39
N THR A 114 10.20 1.55 -12.42
CA THR A 114 10.54 0.56 -13.44
C THR A 114 12.01 0.59 -13.80
N LYS A 115 12.54 -0.57 -14.18
CA LYS A 115 13.87 -0.70 -14.77
C LYS A 115 13.72 -0.85 -16.28
N ASN A 116 14.50 -0.09 -17.04
CA ASN A 116 14.51 -0.14 -18.51
C ASN A 116 13.13 0.05 -19.16
N TYR A 117 12.26 0.87 -18.54
CA TYR A 117 10.93 1.20 -19.07
C TYR A 117 9.98 0.00 -19.29
N ALA A 118 10.29 -1.16 -18.71
CA ALA A 118 9.54 -2.41 -18.96
C ALA A 118 8.12 -2.41 -18.37
N ALA A 119 7.83 -1.54 -17.40
CA ALA A 119 6.55 -1.53 -16.71
C ALA A 119 5.36 -1.30 -17.64
N LEU A 120 5.46 -0.36 -18.59
CA LEU A 120 4.35 -0.06 -19.50
C LEU A 120 3.96 -1.30 -20.32
N LYS A 121 4.95 -2.02 -20.86
CA LYS A 121 4.72 -3.25 -21.62
C LYS A 121 4.03 -4.32 -20.76
N ILE A 122 4.49 -4.49 -19.52
CA ILE A 122 3.89 -5.43 -18.56
C ILE A 122 2.43 -5.03 -18.30
N LEU A 123 2.16 -3.76 -17.99
CA LEU A 123 0.81 -3.25 -17.73
C LEU A 123 -0.13 -3.49 -18.92
N GLN A 124 0.33 -3.21 -20.14
CA GLN A 124 -0.44 -3.43 -21.36
C GLN A 124 -0.80 -4.90 -21.57
N GLN A 125 0.18 -5.80 -21.40
CA GLN A 125 -0.03 -7.24 -21.59
C GLN A 125 -0.93 -7.85 -20.51
N THR A 126 -0.80 -7.38 -19.27
CA THR A 126 -1.51 -7.95 -18.11
C THR A 126 -2.92 -7.37 -17.93
N PHE A 127 -3.13 -6.08 -18.18
CA PHE A 127 -4.36 -5.39 -17.80
C PHE A 127 -5.15 -4.76 -18.95
N PHE A 128 -4.52 -4.42 -20.07
CA PHE A 128 -5.14 -3.61 -21.14
C PHE A 128 -5.22 -4.34 -22.49
N SER A 129 -5.15 -5.67 -22.47
CA SER A 129 -5.03 -6.52 -23.64
C SER A 129 -6.31 -6.62 -24.49
N GLU A 130 -7.50 -6.37 -23.92
CA GLU A 130 -8.77 -6.59 -24.64
C GLU A 130 -9.75 -5.40 -24.69
N ARG A 131 -9.82 -4.52 -23.67
CA ARG A 131 -10.60 -3.26 -23.67
C ARG A 131 -10.02 -2.24 -22.67
N GLY A 132 -10.26 -0.95 -22.91
CA GLY A 132 -9.92 0.13 -21.95
C GLY A 132 -8.45 0.54 -21.95
N GLN A 133 -7.82 0.60 -23.13
CA GLN A 133 -6.46 1.14 -23.29
C GLN A 133 -6.39 2.55 -22.67
N PRO A 134 -5.43 2.81 -21.77
CA PRO A 134 -5.27 4.15 -21.21
C PRO A 134 -4.77 5.11 -22.29
N GLU A 135 -5.16 6.37 -22.19
CA GLU A 135 -4.49 7.43 -22.93
C GLU A 135 -3.07 7.59 -22.36
N ILE A 136 -2.06 7.50 -23.24
CA ILE A 136 -0.66 7.61 -22.82
C ILE A 136 -0.15 8.98 -23.23
N LEU A 137 0.15 9.79 -22.22
CA LEU A 137 0.76 11.10 -22.38
C LEU A 137 2.28 10.94 -22.21
N PHE A 138 3.04 11.41 -23.20
CA PHE A 138 4.50 11.46 -23.16
C PHE A 138 4.93 12.92 -23.32
N ASP A 139 5.97 13.31 -22.58
CA ASP A 139 6.66 14.60 -22.66
C ASP A 139 8.04 14.42 -23.31
#